data_AF-A0A844M7C8-F1
#
_entry.id   AF-A0A844M7C8-F1
#
_cell.length_a   1.000
_cell.length_b   1.000
_cell.length_c   1.000
_cell.angle_alpha   90.00
_cell.angle_beta   90.00
_cell.angle_gamma   90.00
#
_symmetry.space_group_name_H-M   'P 1'
#
loop_
_entity.id
_entity.type
_entity.pdbx_description
1 polymer ?
#
loop_
_entity_poly.entity_id
_entity_poly.type
_entity_poly.pdbx_seq_one_letter_code
_entity_poly.pdbx_strand_id
1 'polypeptide(L)'
;MTIKQELIQEIESTSESLLAETLNYLRFLKTKQNESPVKTVSQLIESELPESTHSDSLQKNSSELSQLPYSPASGRSILRHAGTWAGDDYQECLDLVYTSRGKEQFDYNNPLE
;
A
#
# COMPACT_ATOMS: atom_id res chain seq x y z
N MET A 1 6.36 -17.64 -35.76
CA MET A 1 7.57 -18.04 -35.01
C MET A 1 7.13 -18.83 -33.78
N THR A 2 7.89 -18.83 -32.68
CA THR A 2 7.29 -18.97 -31.34
C THR A 2 6.99 -17.58 -30.78
N ILE A 3 5.94 -17.46 -29.95
CA ILE A 3 5.51 -16.20 -29.32
C ILE A 3 6.67 -15.55 -28.54
N LYS A 4 7.55 -16.36 -27.94
CA LYS A 4 8.75 -15.88 -27.23
C LYS A 4 9.76 -15.19 -28.16
N GLN A 5 9.92 -15.66 -29.40
CA GLN A 5 10.82 -15.04 -30.38
C GLN A 5 10.24 -13.73 -30.93
N GLU A 6 8.95 -13.71 -31.23
CA GLU A 6 8.23 -12.48 -31.63
C GLU A 6 8.33 -11.40 -30.53
N LEU A 7 8.12 -11.79 -29.27
CA LEU A 7 8.28 -10.88 -28.12
C LEU A 7 9.71 -10.32 -27.98
N ILE A 8 10.75 -11.14 -28.19
CA ILE A 8 12.15 -10.68 -28.13
C ILE A 8 12.45 -9.69 -29.27
N GLN A 9 11.99 -9.98 -30.48
CA GLN A 9 12.19 -9.11 -31.64
C GLN A 9 11.52 -7.75 -31.44
N GLU A 10 10.30 -7.71 -30.88
CA GLU A 10 9.60 -6.47 -30.56
C GLU A 10 10.30 -5.67 -29.44
N ILE A 11 10.84 -6.35 -28.43
CA ILE A 11 11.64 -5.74 -27.35
C ILE A 11 12.93 -5.09 -27.90
N GLU A 12 13.59 -5.70 -28.88
CA GLU A 12 14.81 -5.17 -29.50
C GLU A 12 14.54 -3.95 -30.42
N SER A 13 13.29 -3.73 -30.85
CA SER A 13 12.90 -2.61 -31.73
C SER A 13 12.07 -1.50 -31.05
N THR A 14 11.66 -1.66 -29.79
CA THR A 14 10.83 -0.69 -29.06
C THR A 14 11.65 0.32 -28.26
N SER A 15 11.05 1.46 -27.92
CA SER A 15 11.70 2.51 -27.13
C SER A 15 11.60 2.24 -25.62
N GLU A 16 12.61 2.69 -24.87
CA GLU A 16 12.72 2.52 -23.41
C GLU A 16 11.46 2.95 -22.64
N SER A 17 10.79 4.02 -23.08
CA SER A 17 9.54 4.49 -22.46
C SER A 17 8.38 3.50 -22.61
N LEU A 18 8.27 2.85 -23.77
CA LEU A 18 7.23 1.86 -24.06
C LEU A 18 7.58 0.50 -23.42
N LEU A 19 8.87 0.16 -23.34
CA LEU A 19 9.39 -0.98 -22.57
C LEU A 19 9.06 -0.83 -21.07
N ALA A 20 9.21 0.36 -20.48
CA ALA A 20 8.87 0.60 -19.07
C ALA A 20 7.38 0.37 -18.77
N GLU A 21 6.48 0.86 -19.64
CA GLU A 21 5.04 0.62 -19.54
C GLU A 21 4.70 -0.86 -19.72
N THR A 22 5.25 -1.52 -20.74
CA THR A 22 5.07 -2.95 -21.04
C THR A 22 5.54 -3.84 -19.89
N LEU A 23 6.67 -3.50 -19.27
CA LEU A 23 7.21 -4.19 -18.10
C LEU A 23 6.29 -4.05 -16.88
N ASN A 24 5.67 -2.88 -16.68
CA ASN A 24 4.70 -2.66 -15.63
C ASN A 24 3.41 -3.47 -15.86
N TYR A 25 2.90 -3.49 -17.10
CA TYR A 25 1.76 -4.32 -17.49
C TYR A 25 2.03 -5.82 -17.31
N LEU A 26 3.22 -6.31 -17.67
CA LEU A 26 3.64 -7.69 -17.43
C LEU A 26 3.78 -8.04 -15.93
N ARG A 27 4.13 -7.07 -15.07
CA ARG A 27 4.07 -7.26 -13.60
C ARG A 27 2.64 -7.41 -13.11
N PHE A 28 1.72 -6.56 -13.58
CA PHE A 28 0.29 -6.62 -13.25
C PHE A 28 -0.38 -7.94 -13.71
N LEU A 29 -0.02 -8.45 -14.89
CA LEU A 29 -0.51 -9.76 -15.34
C LEU A 29 0.04 -10.92 -14.46
N LYS A 30 1.28 -10.82 -13.98
CA LYS A 30 1.86 -11.80 -13.06
C LYS A 30 1.21 -11.79 -11.67
N THR A 31 0.90 -10.62 -11.10
CA THR A 31 0.16 -10.56 -9.82
C THR A 31 -1.23 -11.16 -9.99
N LYS A 32 -1.95 -10.83 -11.07
CA LYS A 32 -3.27 -11.40 -11.37
C LYS A 32 -3.29 -12.91 -11.60
N GLN A 33 -2.23 -13.51 -12.17
CA GLN A 33 -2.18 -14.98 -12.32
C GLN A 33 -1.82 -15.72 -11.02
N ASN A 34 -1.11 -15.06 -10.10
CA ASN A 34 -0.85 -15.61 -8.77
C ASN A 34 -2.07 -15.51 -7.84
N GLU A 35 -2.98 -14.56 -8.09
CA GLU A 35 -4.31 -14.46 -7.47
C GLU A 35 -5.29 -15.53 -8.02
N SER A 36 -4.97 -16.80 -7.76
CA SER A 36 -5.92 -17.90 -7.97
C SER A 36 -7.20 -17.69 -7.12
N PRO A 37 -8.39 -18.12 -7.59
CA PRO A 37 -9.66 -17.87 -6.90
C PRO A 37 -9.81 -18.77 -5.65
N VAL A 38 -9.16 -18.38 -4.55
CA VAL A 38 -9.24 -19.07 -3.25
C VAL A 38 -10.65 -18.95 -2.67
N LYS A 39 -11.45 -19.98 -2.88
CA LYS A 39 -12.63 -20.25 -2.04
C LYS A 39 -12.18 -20.64 -0.64
N THR A 40 -12.88 -20.09 0.35
CA THR A 40 -13.15 -20.71 1.67
C THR A 40 -11.95 -21.15 2.52
N VAL A 41 -11.64 -20.31 3.51
CA VAL A 41 -11.19 -20.62 4.87
C VAL A 41 -10.91 -22.11 5.19
N SER A 42 -9.62 -22.45 5.36
CA SER A 42 -9.02 -23.49 6.23
C SER A 42 -7.81 -24.13 5.55
N GLN A 43 -6.82 -24.56 6.35
CA GLN A 43 -5.67 -25.40 5.97
C GLN A 43 -4.69 -24.80 4.92
N LEU A 44 -3.55 -24.27 5.42
CA LEU A 44 -2.18 -24.73 5.12
C LEU A 44 -1.13 -23.75 5.69
N ILE A 45 -0.83 -23.85 6.99
CA ILE A 45 0.41 -23.32 7.61
C ILE A 45 0.90 -24.35 8.64
N GLU A 46 1.70 -25.31 8.19
CA GLU A 46 2.44 -26.30 8.97
C GLU A 46 3.39 -27.03 7.98
N SER A 47 4.71 -27.16 8.15
CA SER A 47 5.70 -26.60 9.10
C SER A 47 6.98 -26.25 8.29
N GLU A 48 8.09 -25.69 8.79
CA GLU A 48 8.54 -25.28 10.13
C GLU A 48 8.70 -23.72 10.16
N LEU A 49 9.71 -22.98 10.63
CA LEU A 49 10.99 -23.20 11.35
C LEU A 49 11.44 -21.85 11.99
N PRO A 50 12.15 -21.79 13.14
CA PRO A 50 12.20 -22.71 14.28
C PRO A 50 11.38 -22.19 15.47
N GLU A 51 11.21 -23.00 16.52
CA GLU A 51 10.76 -22.50 17.82
C GLU A 51 11.82 -21.59 18.48
N SER A 52 11.40 -20.41 18.93
CA SER A 52 12.09 -19.67 20.00
C SER A 52 11.09 -19.41 21.11
N THR A 53 11.08 -20.33 22.09
CA THR A 53 10.06 -20.42 23.13
C THR A 53 10.23 -19.34 24.20
N HIS A 54 9.81 -18.11 23.89
CA HIS A 54 9.72 -17.01 24.85
C HIS A 54 8.29 -16.48 24.98
N SER A 55 7.40 -17.36 25.44
CA SER A 55 6.23 -16.96 26.19
C SER A 55 6.66 -16.45 27.57
N ASP A 56 6.80 -15.13 27.75
CA ASP A 56 6.36 -14.54 29.01
C ASP A 56 5.96 -13.05 28.91
N SER A 57 5.20 -12.66 29.92
CA SER A 57 4.58 -11.38 30.21
C SER A 57 5.52 -10.17 30.10
N LEU A 58 5.14 -9.21 29.25
CA LEU A 58 5.34 -7.78 29.54
C LEU A 58 4.02 -7.13 29.97
N GLN A 59 3.53 -7.54 31.14
CA GLN A 59 2.68 -6.70 32.00
C GLN A 59 3.46 -5.44 32.42
N LYS A 60 3.55 -4.44 31.52
CA LYS A 60 4.05 -3.11 31.88
C LYS A 60 2.87 -2.17 32.16
N ASN A 61 2.56 -2.03 33.44
CA ASN A 61 1.76 -0.97 34.08
C ASN A 61 0.67 -0.29 33.23
N SER A 62 -0.52 -0.92 33.17
CA SER A 62 -1.77 -0.37 32.63
C SER A 62 -2.37 0.80 33.47
N SER A 63 -1.52 1.64 34.05
CA SER A 63 -1.88 2.66 35.04
C SER A 63 -1.42 4.08 34.65
N GLU A 64 -0.47 4.21 33.72
CA GLU A 64 0.27 5.45 33.47
C GLU A 64 -0.05 6.11 32.12
N LEU A 65 -0.70 5.39 31.20
CA LEU A 65 -1.21 5.96 29.93
C LEU A 65 -2.43 6.89 30.12
N SER A 66 -3.01 6.91 31.32
CA SER A 66 -4.23 7.66 31.67
C SER A 66 -4.04 9.19 31.77
N GLN A 67 -2.80 9.70 31.64
CA GLN A 67 -2.47 11.12 31.83
C GLN A 67 -1.92 11.83 30.58
N LEU A 68 -1.85 11.16 29.42
CA LEU A 68 -1.59 11.87 28.17
C LEU A 68 -2.81 12.73 27.82
N PRO A 69 -2.65 14.03 27.48
CA PRO A 69 -3.77 14.91 27.10
C PRO A 69 -4.36 14.58 25.71
N TYR A 70 -3.89 13.49 25.08
CA TYR A 70 -4.37 12.98 23.81
C TYR A 70 -4.94 11.57 24.02
N SER A 71 -6.20 11.39 23.63
CA SER A 71 -6.83 10.06 23.63
C SER A 71 -6.01 9.06 22.81
N PRO A 72 -5.87 7.80 23.24
CA PRO A 72 -5.24 6.77 22.42
C PRO A 72 -5.99 6.64 21.09
N ALA A 73 -5.26 6.46 20.00
CA ALA A 73 -5.83 6.49 18.66
C ALA A 73 -6.93 5.42 18.49
N SER A 74 -8.18 5.86 18.36
CA SER A 74 -9.36 4.99 18.14
C SER A 74 -9.37 4.28 16.78
N GLY A 75 -8.29 4.43 16.00
CA GLY A 75 -8.09 3.75 14.73
C GLY A 75 -7.78 2.27 14.92
N ARG A 76 -8.75 1.41 14.59
CA ARG A 76 -8.45 0.04 14.14
C ARG A 76 -7.43 0.10 12.99
N SER A 77 -6.61 -0.94 12.83
CA SER A 77 -5.54 -0.99 11.81
C SER A 77 -5.96 -0.40 10.45
N ILE A 78 -5.09 0.42 9.85
CA ILE A 78 -5.31 1.07 8.56
C ILE A 78 -5.49 0.02 7.44
N LEU A 79 -4.80 -1.11 7.57
CA LEU A 79 -4.82 -2.23 6.62
C LEU A 79 -6.21 -2.87 6.42
N ARG A 80 -7.18 -2.63 7.31
CA ARG A 80 -8.54 -3.23 7.26
C ARG A 80 -9.37 -2.85 6.01
N HIS A 81 -8.93 -1.84 5.26
CA HIS A 81 -9.55 -1.37 4.01
C HIS A 81 -8.57 -1.35 2.82
N ALA A 82 -7.38 -1.95 2.98
CA ALA A 82 -6.43 -2.09 1.87
C ALA A 82 -7.06 -2.99 0.79
N GLY A 83 -7.04 -2.55 -0.46
CA GLY A 83 -7.68 -3.26 -1.58
C GLY A 83 -9.21 -3.20 -1.64
N THR A 84 -9.88 -2.57 -0.65
CA THR A 84 -11.35 -2.37 -0.69
C THR A 84 -11.76 -0.98 -1.19
N TRP A 85 -10.83 -0.20 -1.72
CA TRP A 85 -11.10 1.09 -2.37
C TRP A 85 -11.58 0.84 -3.80
N ALA A 86 -12.69 1.45 -4.18
CA ALA A 86 -13.26 1.38 -5.52
C ALA A 86 -13.92 2.73 -5.85
N GLY A 87 -13.50 3.32 -6.97
CA GLY A 87 -13.89 4.64 -7.45
C GLY A 87 -12.91 5.13 -8.51
N ASP A 88 -13.39 5.94 -9.45
CA ASP A 88 -12.63 6.72 -10.43
C ASP A 88 -12.64 8.24 -10.10
N ASP A 89 -13.22 8.58 -8.95
CA ASP A 89 -13.42 9.90 -8.35
C ASP A 89 -12.13 10.61 -7.89
N TYR A 90 -10.95 10.02 -8.11
CA TYR A 90 -9.65 10.60 -7.76
C TYR A 90 -9.49 12.05 -8.26
N GLN A 91 -9.84 12.32 -9.52
CA GLN A 91 -9.68 13.65 -10.11
C GLN A 91 -10.70 14.65 -9.54
N GLU A 92 -11.95 14.22 -9.31
CA GLU A 92 -12.99 15.06 -8.70
C GLU A 92 -12.63 15.43 -7.25
N CYS A 93 -12.19 14.45 -6.45
CA CYS A 93 -11.71 14.68 -5.09
C CYS A 93 -10.47 15.61 -5.07
N LEU A 94 -9.55 15.44 -6.02
CA LEU A 94 -8.38 16.29 -6.14
C LEU A 94 -8.76 17.73 -6.50
N ASP A 95 -9.58 17.93 -7.52
CA ASP A 95 -10.05 19.25 -7.95
C ASP A 95 -10.89 19.94 -6.87
N LEU A 96 -11.68 19.20 -6.09
CA LEU A 96 -12.38 19.70 -4.91
C LEU A 96 -11.40 20.20 -3.84
N VAL A 97 -10.29 19.52 -3.58
CA VAL A 97 -9.23 20.01 -2.67
C VAL A 97 -8.50 21.23 -3.25
N TYR A 98 -8.19 21.26 -4.54
CA TYR A 98 -7.53 22.41 -5.18
C TYR A 98 -8.42 23.67 -5.21
N THR A 99 -9.74 23.52 -5.29
CA THR A 99 -10.70 24.63 -5.32
C THR A 99 -11.18 25.09 -3.94
N SER A 100 -11.30 24.18 -2.96
CA SER A 100 -11.78 24.51 -1.61
C SER A 100 -10.69 24.95 -0.64
N ARG A 101 -9.41 24.61 -0.88
CA ARG A 101 -8.31 25.02 0.01
C ARG A 101 -8.13 26.54 0.03
N GLY A 102 -7.95 27.09 1.22
CA GLY A 102 -7.55 28.48 1.38
C GLY A 102 -6.18 28.75 0.75
N LYS A 103 -5.98 29.96 0.22
CA LYS A 103 -4.64 30.47 -0.06
C LYS A 103 -4.00 30.88 1.26
N GLU A 104 -3.18 30.01 1.81
CA GLU A 104 -2.41 30.31 3.02
C GLU A 104 -1.45 31.48 2.76
N GLN A 105 -1.43 32.45 3.67
CA GLN A 105 -0.53 33.59 3.63
C GLN A 105 0.57 33.34 4.66
N PHE A 106 1.83 33.41 4.21
CA PHE A 106 3.01 33.31 5.06
C PHE A 106 3.61 34.70 5.28
N ASP A 107 2.74 35.65 5.67
CA ASP A 107 3.06 37.05 5.95
C ASP A 107 3.44 37.30 7.43
N TYR A 108 3.52 36.24 8.22
CA TYR A 108 4.20 36.23 9.52
C TYR A 108 5.72 36.27 9.32
N ASN A 109 6.39 37.27 9.92
CA ASN A 109 7.86 37.26 10.04
C ASN A 109 8.28 35.94 10.71
N ASN A 110 9.05 35.11 9.98
CA ASN A 110 9.56 33.85 10.48
C ASN A 110 10.51 34.11 11.67
N PRO A 111 10.19 33.70 12.90
CA PRO A 111 11.02 33.98 14.08
C PRO A 111 12.24 33.05 14.19
N LEU A 112 12.62 32.40 13.09
CA LEU A 112 13.71 31.43 12.95
C LEU A 112 14.69 31.82 11.82
N GLU A 113 14.56 33.03 11.27
CA GLU A 113 15.51 33.69 10.34
C GLU A 113 16.28 34.83 11.02
#